data_AF-A0A1Q5PJY8-F1
#
_entry.id   AF-A0A1Q5PJY8-F1
#
_cell.length_a   1.000
_cell.length_b   1.000
_cell.length_c   1.000
_cell.angle_alpha   90.00
_cell.angle_beta   90.00
_cell.angle_gamma   90.00
#
_symmetry.space_group_name_H-M   'P 1'
#
loop_
_entity.id
_entity.type
_entity.pdbx_description
1 polymer ?
#
loop_
_entity_poly.entity_id
_entity_poly.type
_entity_poly.pdbx_seq_one_letter_code
_entity_poly.pdbx_strand_id
1 'polypeptide(L)'
;MPTERSFNAKLWIPAIIVAAVIIALLAAWRFVYHDKPSNEILKHAQEVVSTINSQDYQKLEKLITNPVAVETIRKDVGNKQVQLGLLKEESPRDFRFSLKVSNKPEVEIFVFMSKEQSGNWYANVP
;
A
#
# COMPACT_ATOMS: atom_id res chain seq x y z
N MET A 1 -9.79 -26.79 55.09
CA MET A 1 -11.07 -26.48 54.40
C MET A 1 -10.74 -25.66 53.16
N PRO A 2 -11.02 -26.12 51.94
CA PRO A 2 -10.84 -25.30 50.75
C PRO A 2 -12.08 -24.40 50.59
N THR A 3 -11.88 -23.09 50.59
CA THR A 3 -12.94 -22.11 50.33
C THR A 3 -13.21 -22.08 48.83
N GLU A 4 -14.35 -22.61 48.39
CA GLU A 4 -14.80 -22.46 47.00
C GLU A 4 -15.02 -20.97 46.70
N ARG A 5 -14.17 -20.40 45.85
CA ARG A 5 -14.47 -19.12 45.19
C ARG A 5 -15.61 -19.39 44.21
N SER A 6 -16.83 -19.04 44.59
CA SER A 6 -17.98 -19.07 43.68
C SER A 6 -17.73 -18.05 42.56
N PHE A 7 -17.41 -18.56 41.37
CA PHE A 7 -17.24 -17.75 40.17
C PHE A 7 -18.64 -17.23 39.79
N ASN A 8 -18.90 -15.95 40.06
CA ASN A 8 -20.23 -15.36 39.88
C ASN A 8 -20.50 -15.12 38.38
N ALA A 9 -20.82 -16.20 37.66
CA ALA A 9 -20.97 -16.24 36.21
C ALA A 9 -21.94 -15.19 35.65
N LYS A 10 -22.91 -14.75 36.46
CA LYS A 10 -23.93 -13.75 36.12
C LYS A 10 -23.36 -12.37 35.77
N LEU A 11 -22.19 -12.01 36.33
CA LEU A 11 -21.49 -10.75 36.06
C LEU A 11 -20.39 -10.89 35.01
N TRP A 12 -19.80 -12.08 34.88
CA TRP A 12 -18.67 -12.32 33.98
C TRP A 12 -19.08 -12.54 32.53
N ILE A 13 -20.21 -13.23 32.28
CA ILE A 13 -20.72 -13.46 30.92
C ILE A 13 -21.01 -12.15 30.17
N PRO A 14 -21.77 -11.17 30.72
CA PRO A 14 -21.99 -9.90 30.02
C PRO A 14 -20.70 -9.10 29.85
N ALA A 15 -19.76 -9.15 30.81
CA ALA A 15 -18.47 -8.47 30.69
C ALA A 15 -17.60 -9.05 29.55
N ILE A 16 -17.60 -10.38 29.37
CA ILE A 16 -16.88 -11.05 28.27
C ILE A 16 -17.49 -10.67 26.91
N ILE A 17 -18.82 -10.61 26.82
CA ILE A 17 -19.51 -10.22 25.58
C ILE A 17 -19.17 -8.77 25.22
N VAL A 18 -19.21 -7.85 26.18
CA VAL A 18 -18.85 -6.44 25.96
C VAL A 18 -17.38 -6.32 25.50
N ALA A 19 -16.46 -7.05 26.13
CA ALA A 19 -15.06 -7.05 25.73
C ALA A 19 -14.86 -7.59 24.30
N ALA A 20 -15.55 -8.67 23.93
CA ALA A 20 -15.48 -9.23 22.58
C ALA A 20 -16.01 -8.27 21.51
N VAL A 21 -17.11 -7.54 21.80
CA VAL A 21 -17.67 -6.52 20.90
C VAL A 21 -16.68 -5.36 20.73
N ILE A 22 -16.05 -4.89 21.81
CA ILE A 22 -15.04 -3.82 21.73
C ILE A 22 -13.84 -4.26 20.89
N ILE A 23 -13.34 -5.49 21.08
CA ILE A 23 -12.23 -6.02 20.30
C ILE A 23 -12.60 -6.11 18.80
N ALA A 24 -13.81 -6.59 18.48
CA ALA A 24 -14.29 -6.66 17.11
C ALA A 24 -14.40 -5.28 16.46
N LEU A 25 -14.89 -4.27 17.21
CA LEU A 25 -14.96 -2.89 16.74
C LEU A 25 -13.57 -2.28 16.54
N LEU A 26 -12.61 -2.52 17.43
CA LEU A 26 -11.23 -2.06 17.29
C LEU A 26 -10.52 -2.73 16.12
N ALA A 27 -10.74 -4.02 15.89
CA ALA A 27 -10.21 -4.76 14.75
C ALA A 27 -10.81 -4.24 13.43
N ALA A 28 -12.12 -4.03 13.38
CA ALA A 28 -12.79 -3.43 12.21
C ALA A 28 -12.31 -2.00 11.96
N TRP A 29 -12.13 -1.20 13.01
CA TRP A 29 -11.61 0.16 12.89
C TRP A 29 -10.18 0.18 12.34
N ARG A 30 -9.30 -0.71 12.84
CA ARG A 30 -7.94 -0.87 12.32
C ARG A 30 -7.95 -1.26 10.84
N PHE A 31 -8.77 -2.21 10.44
CA PHE A 31 -8.86 -2.66 9.05
C PHE A 31 -9.40 -1.56 8.11
N VAL A 32 -10.44 -0.83 8.53
CA VAL A 32 -11.07 0.19 7.68
C VAL A 32 -10.24 1.47 7.55
N TYR A 33 -9.49 1.85 8.59
CA TYR A 33 -8.77 3.13 8.61
C TYR A 33 -7.26 3.03 8.42
N HIS A 34 -6.62 1.87 8.61
CA HIS A 34 -5.17 1.73 8.36
C HIS A 34 -4.82 1.17 6.98
N ASP A 35 -5.79 0.65 6.21
CA ASP A 35 -5.49 0.05 4.91
C ASP A 35 -5.61 1.05 3.73
N LYS A 36 -5.97 2.31 4.00
CA LYS A 36 -5.91 3.35 2.97
C LYS A 36 -4.48 3.88 2.88
N PRO A 37 -3.87 3.86 1.68
CA PRO A 37 -2.55 4.46 1.51
C PRO A 37 -2.61 5.95 1.86
N SER A 38 -1.54 6.43 2.48
CA SER A 38 -1.40 7.83 2.87
C SER A 38 -1.52 8.75 1.65
N ASN A 39 -1.97 9.99 1.88
CA ASN A 39 -2.09 10.98 0.82
C ASN A 39 -0.73 11.29 0.15
N GLU A 40 0.39 11.15 0.86
CA GLU A 40 1.74 11.30 0.30
C GLU A 40 2.03 10.19 -0.71
N ILE A 41 1.83 8.92 -0.31
CA ILE A 41 2.07 7.76 -1.16
C ILE A 41 1.16 7.77 -2.38
N LEU A 42 -0.13 8.11 -2.20
CA LEU A 42 -1.07 8.22 -3.31
C LEU A 42 -0.64 9.30 -4.31
N LYS A 43 -0.27 10.50 -3.84
CA LYS A 43 0.22 11.58 -4.69
C LYS A 43 1.49 11.19 -5.42
N HIS A 44 2.42 10.53 -4.74
CA HIS A 44 3.68 10.12 -5.33
C HIS A 44 3.49 9.04 -6.41
N ALA A 45 2.65 8.03 -6.17
CA ALA A 45 2.29 7.03 -7.18
C ALA A 45 1.60 7.66 -8.40
N GLN A 46 0.71 8.64 -8.19
CA GLN A 46 0.08 9.41 -9.27
C GLN A 46 1.09 10.25 -10.05
N GLU A 47 2.07 10.87 -9.37
CA GLU A 47 3.13 11.62 -10.01
C GLU A 47 3.99 10.71 -10.91
N VAL A 48 4.34 9.51 -10.43
CA VAL A 48 5.05 8.50 -11.24
C VAL A 48 4.24 8.14 -12.49
N VAL A 49 2.95 7.82 -12.34
CA VAL A 49 2.05 7.49 -13.46
C VAL A 49 1.94 8.64 -14.47
N SER A 50 1.73 9.86 -13.99
CA SER A 50 1.64 11.04 -14.87
C SER A 50 2.95 11.33 -15.60
N THR A 51 4.10 11.07 -14.96
CA THR A 51 5.42 11.23 -15.56
C THR A 51 5.66 10.18 -16.65
N ILE A 52 5.27 8.93 -16.42
CA ILE A 52 5.30 7.86 -17.43
C ILE A 52 4.42 8.25 -18.64
N ASN A 53 3.19 8.71 -18.38
CA ASN A 53 2.26 9.13 -19.43
C ASN A 53 2.73 10.34 -20.23
N SER A 54 3.53 11.21 -19.60
CA SER A 54 4.17 12.38 -20.24
C SER A 54 5.48 12.03 -20.94
N GLN A 55 5.94 10.77 -20.84
CA GLN A 55 7.19 10.27 -21.42
C GLN A 55 8.46 11.03 -20.94
N ASP A 56 8.39 11.66 -19.78
CA ASP A 56 9.53 12.37 -19.18
C ASP A 56 10.36 11.42 -18.32
N TYR A 57 11.13 10.56 -18.99
CA TYR A 57 11.94 9.54 -18.32
C TYR A 57 13.10 10.14 -17.50
N GLN A 58 13.57 11.35 -17.84
CA GLN A 58 14.57 12.04 -17.02
C GLN A 58 14.00 12.50 -15.68
N LYS A 59 12.74 12.98 -15.68
CA LYS A 59 12.03 13.25 -14.42
C LYS A 59 11.71 11.95 -13.68
N LEU A 60 11.35 10.88 -14.40
CA LEU A 60 11.08 9.58 -13.79
C LEU A 60 12.31 9.04 -13.03
N GLU A 61 13.51 9.10 -13.61
CA GLU A 61 14.76 8.70 -12.93
C GLU A 61 14.98 9.46 -11.61
N LYS A 62 14.63 10.75 -11.56
CA LYS A 62 14.70 11.56 -10.34
C LYS A 62 13.62 11.19 -9.32
N LEU A 63 12.46 10.74 -9.78
CA LEU A 63 11.37 10.32 -8.91
C LEU A 63 11.62 8.94 -8.29
N ILE A 64 12.21 8.00 -9.06
CA ILE A 64 12.29 6.59 -8.64
C ILE A 64 13.71 6.04 -8.43
N THR A 65 14.75 6.89 -8.45
CA THR A 65 16.17 6.63 -8.08
C THR A 65 16.73 5.25 -8.49
N ASN A 66 16.25 4.69 -9.61
CA ASN A 66 16.68 3.41 -10.14
C ASN A 66 16.56 3.41 -11.68
N PRO A 67 17.66 3.56 -12.42
CA PRO A 67 17.63 3.60 -13.88
C PRO A 67 17.21 2.25 -14.50
N VAL A 68 17.46 1.14 -13.82
CA VAL A 68 17.05 -0.20 -14.31
C VAL A 68 15.54 -0.36 -14.25
N ALA A 69 14.92 0.13 -13.18
CA ALA A 69 13.46 0.15 -13.05
C ALA A 69 12.82 1.05 -14.13
N VAL A 70 13.41 2.22 -14.39
CA VAL A 70 12.96 3.15 -15.45
C VAL A 70 13.00 2.47 -16.82
N GLU A 71 14.11 1.82 -17.17
CA GLU A 71 14.25 1.16 -18.47
C GLU A 71 13.28 -0.01 -18.62
N THR A 72 13.05 -0.77 -17.55
CA THR A 72 12.07 -1.86 -17.53
C THR A 72 10.66 -1.33 -17.77
N ILE A 73 10.26 -0.28 -17.03
CA ILE A 73 8.96 0.39 -17.23
C ILE A 73 8.84 0.90 -18.67
N ARG A 74 9.88 1.54 -19.19
CA ARG A 74 9.90 2.06 -20.56
C ARG A 74 9.72 0.96 -21.59
N LYS A 75 10.40 -0.18 -21.41
CA LYS A 75 10.30 -1.33 -22.31
C LYS A 75 8.90 -1.97 -22.26
N ASP A 76 8.34 -2.14 -21.07
CA ASP A 76 7.07 -2.85 -20.88
C ASP A 76 5.85 -1.99 -21.26
N VAL A 77 5.91 -0.69 -20.95
CA VAL A 77 4.87 0.29 -21.30
C VAL A 77 5.01 0.75 -22.75
N GLY A 78 6.23 0.94 -23.22
CA GLY A 78 6.52 1.57 -24.51
C GLY A 78 6.00 3.01 -24.58
N ASN A 79 5.28 3.33 -25.66
CA ASN A 79 4.68 4.65 -25.87
C ASN A 79 3.20 4.72 -25.46
N LYS A 80 2.74 3.79 -24.61
CA LYS A 80 1.32 3.68 -24.25
C LYS A 80 0.99 4.45 -22.98
N GLN A 81 -0.27 4.85 -22.88
CA GLN A 81 -0.82 5.44 -21.66
C GLN A 81 -1.07 4.33 -20.61
N VAL A 82 -0.63 4.61 -19.38
CA VAL A 82 -0.85 3.78 -18.20
C VAL A 82 -1.77 4.45 -17.20
N GLN A 83 -2.43 3.64 -16.38
CA GLN A 83 -3.27 4.09 -15.29
C GLN A 83 -2.76 3.48 -13.99
N LEU A 84 -2.94 4.21 -12.89
CA LEU A 84 -2.69 3.67 -11.56
C LEU A 84 -3.69 2.54 -11.29
N GLY A 85 -3.16 1.34 -11.06
CA GLY A 85 -3.93 0.18 -10.68
C GLY A 85 -4.09 0.08 -9.17
N LEU A 86 -3.88 -1.13 -8.64
CA LEU A 86 -3.92 -1.37 -7.20
C LEU A 86 -2.75 -0.64 -6.54
N LEU A 87 -3.01 0.13 -5.49
CA LEU A 87 -2.00 0.73 -4.63
C LEU A 87 -2.15 0.14 -3.23
N LYS A 88 -1.05 -0.40 -2.68
CA LYS A 88 -1.00 -0.94 -1.33
C LYS A 88 0.19 -0.37 -0.59
N GLU A 89 -0.08 0.29 0.51
CA GLU A 89 0.94 0.68 1.49
C GLU A 89 1.26 -0.56 2.36
N GLU A 90 2.54 -0.93 2.43
CA GLU A 90 3.01 -2.03 3.28
C GLU A 90 3.61 -1.49 4.58
N SER A 91 4.25 -0.31 4.49
CA SER A 91 4.79 0.44 5.62
C SER A 91 4.81 1.94 5.30
N PRO A 92 5.03 2.84 6.29
CA PRO A 92 5.18 4.27 6.02
C PRO A 92 6.32 4.63 5.05
N ARG A 93 7.23 3.69 4.79
CA ARG A 93 8.35 3.86 3.84
C ARG A 93 8.25 2.93 2.65
N ASP A 94 7.34 1.96 2.63
CA ASP A 94 7.28 0.94 1.60
C ASP A 94 5.87 0.80 1.07
N PHE A 95 5.73 0.88 -0.24
CA PHE A 95 4.47 0.66 -0.91
C PHE A 95 4.68 -0.02 -2.24
N ARG A 96 3.61 -0.62 -2.75
CA ARG A 96 3.60 -1.21 -4.09
C ARG A 96 2.39 -0.72 -4.84
N PHE A 97 2.55 -0.52 -6.13
CA PHE A 97 1.45 -0.21 -7.01
C PHE A 97 1.56 -0.94 -8.32
N SER A 98 0.42 -1.11 -8.98
CA SER A 98 0.39 -1.63 -10.33
C SER A 98 0.15 -0.56 -11.38
N LEU A 99 0.75 -0.75 -12.55
CA LEU A 99 0.51 0.03 -13.75
C LEU A 99 -0.34 -0.79 -14.70
N LYS A 100 -1.52 -0.26 -15.06
CA LYS A 100 -2.41 -0.86 -16.04
C LYS A 100 -2.22 -0.18 -17.38
N VAL A 101 -1.78 -0.93 -18.39
CA VAL A 101 -1.59 -0.40 -19.74
C VAL A 101 -2.94 -0.34 -20.45
N SER A 102 -3.36 0.85 -20.91
CA SER A 102 -4.74 1.08 -21.38
C SER A 102 -5.20 0.15 -22.52
N ASN A 103 -4.29 -0.28 -23.40
CA ASN A 103 -4.58 -1.18 -24.52
C ASN A 103 -4.18 -2.64 -24.28
N LYS A 104 -3.74 -2.98 -23.06
CA LYS A 104 -3.37 -4.34 -22.65
C LYS A 104 -3.72 -4.53 -21.16
N PRO A 105 -5.02 -4.65 -20.82
CA PRO A 105 -5.44 -4.76 -19.41
C PRO A 105 -4.92 -6.04 -18.73
N GLU A 106 -4.50 -7.04 -19.50
CA GLU A 106 -3.86 -8.27 -19.01
C GLU A 106 -2.40 -8.06 -18.60
N VAL A 107 -1.76 -6.96 -19.05
CA VAL A 107 -0.40 -6.62 -18.67
C VAL A 107 -0.47 -5.65 -17.50
N GLU A 108 -0.12 -6.17 -16.33
CA GLU A 108 -0.02 -5.42 -15.09
C GLU A 108 1.44 -5.41 -14.62
N ILE A 109 2.05 -4.23 -14.62
CA ILE A 109 3.44 -4.07 -14.18
C ILE A 109 3.42 -3.70 -12.71
N PHE A 110 4.11 -4.46 -11.87
CA PHE A 110 4.20 -4.18 -10.44
C PHE A 110 5.44 -3.35 -10.14
N VAL A 111 5.24 -2.21 -9.50
CA VAL A 111 6.31 -1.32 -9.06
C VAL A 111 6.34 -1.34 -7.53
N PHE A 112 7.50 -1.69 -6.99
CA PHE A 112 7.78 -1.68 -5.57
C PHE A 112 8.57 -0.42 -5.25
N MET A 113 8.14 0.34 -4.25
CA MET A 113 8.76 1.60 -3.86
C MET A 113 9.18 1.52 -2.40
N SER A 114 10.39 1.97 -2.12
CA SER A 114 10.92 2.12 -0.76
C SER A 114 11.54 3.50 -0.58
N LYS A 115 11.26 4.14 0.56
CA LYS A 115 11.84 5.43 0.95
C LYS A 115 13.16 5.18 1.65
N GLU A 116 14.24 5.59 1.02
CA GLU A 116 15.58 5.52 1.59
C GLU A 116 15.72 6.42 2.82
N GLN A 117 16.76 6.16 3.62
CA GLN A 117 17.11 7.02 4.77
C GLN A 117 17.46 8.46 4.34
N SER A 118 17.93 8.63 3.10
CA SER A 118 18.20 9.92 2.46
C SER A 118 16.93 10.73 2.18
N GLY A 119 15.75 10.10 2.25
CA GLY A 119 14.46 10.67 1.89
C GLY A 119 14.07 10.47 0.42
N ASN A 120 14.98 9.95 -0.41
CA ASN A 120 14.72 9.62 -1.81
C ASN A 120 13.86 8.35 -1.92
N TRP A 121 13.08 8.26 -3.00
CA TRP A 121 12.32 7.07 -3.32
C TRP A 121 13.09 6.20 -4.31
N TYR A 122 13.20 4.92 -3.97
CA TYR A 122 13.82 3.90 -4.80
C TYR A 122 12.72 2.95 -5.32
N ALA A 123 12.63 2.78 -6.64
CA ALA A 123 11.76 1.77 -7.24
C ALA A 123 12.50 0.48 -7.55
N ASN A 124 11.77 -0.62 -7.50
CA ASN A 124 12.14 -1.88 -8.12
C ASN A 124 10.98 -2.42 -8.95
N VAL A 125 11.28 -2.99 -10.11
CA VAL A 125 10.33 -3.63 -11.01
C VAL A 125 10.88 -5.02 -11.31
N PRO A 126 10.22 -6.10 -10.87
CA PRO A 126 10.68 -7.47 -11.10
C PRO A 126 10.50 -7.93 -12.55
#